data_AF-A0A5C1M9J4-F1
#
_entry.id   AF-A0A5C1M9J4-F1
#
_cell.length_a   1.000
_cell.length_b   1.000
_cell.length_c   1.000
_cell.angle_alpha   90.00
_cell.angle_beta   90.00
_cell.angle_gamma   90.00
#
_symmetry.space_group_name_H-M   'P 1'
#
loop_
_entity.id
_entity.type
_entity.pdbx_description
1 polymer ?
#
loop_
_entity_poly.entity_id
_entity_poly.type
_entity_poly.pdbx_seq_one_letter_code
_entity_poly.pdbx_strand_id
1 'polypeptide(L)'
;MLIMTTLAVLLCGMMAHAVDIRDITFTTNNAGKVLFSHRKHIQQKQMANNCKACHDTLYPFKKKASYTMADMEKGKSCGACHDGKGAFALKECARCHQVKEIAFAVKETGTTRFSHQKHLAANPDCTACHPALFAAGHNKRSTMAEMRQGRSCGACHNGKEAFGIDKCTSCHPVRDQRYAIKGAGNVTFSHATHTGHYQCGSCHTKLYGISRSKAKVSMKAMEKGRSCGACHNGKAAFSVKANCATCHKTG
;
A
#
# COMPACT_ATOMS: atom_id res chain seq x y z
N MET A 1 -19.75 -18.55 83.53
CA MET A 1 -18.32 -18.23 83.75
C MET A 1 -17.50 -19.13 82.83
N LEU A 2 -16.52 -18.53 82.12
CA LEU A 2 -15.49 -19.14 81.26
C LEU A 2 -15.94 -19.74 79.91
N ILE A 3 -15.28 -19.60 78.76
CA ILE A 3 -14.23 -18.71 78.16
C ILE A 3 -14.17 -19.16 76.67
N MET A 4 -13.89 -18.23 75.74
CA MET A 4 -13.30 -18.34 74.37
C MET A 4 -13.52 -19.63 73.53
N THR A 5 -13.83 -19.58 72.23
CA THR A 5 -12.93 -19.06 71.20
C THR A 5 -13.66 -18.64 69.91
N THR A 6 -13.30 -17.46 69.44
CA THR A 6 -13.60 -16.85 68.14
C THR A 6 -12.98 -17.64 66.98
N LEU A 7 -13.79 -17.99 65.96
CA LEU A 7 -13.27 -18.40 64.64
C LEU A 7 -13.73 -17.37 63.60
N ALA A 8 -12.99 -16.26 63.53
CA ALA A 8 -13.09 -15.31 62.44
C ALA A 8 -12.45 -15.93 61.20
N VAL A 9 -13.29 -16.38 60.26
CA VAL A 9 -12.86 -16.82 58.93
C VAL A 9 -12.37 -15.59 58.17
N LEU A 10 -11.05 -15.40 58.16
CA LEU A 10 -10.37 -14.42 57.33
C LEU A 10 -10.50 -14.84 55.86
N LEU A 11 -11.49 -14.31 55.13
CA LEU A 11 -11.45 -14.25 53.68
C LEU A 11 -10.34 -13.26 53.28
N CYS A 12 -9.11 -13.76 53.21
CA CYS A 12 -8.04 -13.07 52.49
C CYS A 12 -8.40 -13.15 51.01
N GLY A 13 -9.06 -12.10 50.50
CA GLY A 13 -9.31 -11.95 49.07
C GLY A 13 -7.98 -11.97 48.34
N MET A 14 -7.69 -13.08 47.68
CA MET A 14 -6.58 -13.18 46.74
C MET A 14 -6.86 -12.20 45.60
N MET A 15 -6.31 -11.00 45.71
CA MET A 15 -6.22 -10.06 44.62
C MET A 15 -5.32 -10.72 43.57
N ALA A 16 -5.94 -11.37 42.58
CA ALA A 16 -5.25 -11.85 41.41
C ALA A 16 -4.65 -10.63 40.71
N HIS A 17 -3.37 -10.35 40.98
CA HIS A 17 -2.61 -9.36 40.24
C HIS A 17 -2.52 -9.85 38.79
N ALA A 18 -3.37 -9.29 37.92
CA ALA A 18 -3.24 -9.50 36.49
C ALA A 18 -1.86 -8.99 36.08
N VAL A 19 -0.95 -9.91 35.75
CA VAL A 19 0.33 -9.56 35.16
C VAL A 19 0.03 -8.86 33.83
N ASP A 20 0.36 -7.57 33.74
CA ASP A 20 0.24 -6.79 32.50
C ASP A 20 1.32 -7.24 31.52
N ILE A 21 1.04 -8.33 30.78
CA ILE A 21 1.95 -8.85 29.77
C ILE A 21 1.76 -8.03 28.49
N ARG A 22 2.74 -7.16 28.20
CA ARG A 22 2.73 -6.29 27.03
C ARG A 22 3.25 -7.00 25.79
N ASP A 23 2.63 -6.72 24.65
CA ASP A 23 3.12 -7.19 23.36
C ASP A 23 4.46 -6.53 22.99
N ILE A 24 5.31 -7.27 22.29
CA ILE A 24 6.66 -6.83 21.93
C ILE A 24 6.70 -6.56 20.43
N THR A 25 7.26 -5.43 20.04
CA THR A 25 7.49 -5.12 18.62
C THR A 25 8.96 -5.28 18.28
N PHE A 26 9.26 -6.19 17.36
CA PHE A 26 10.59 -6.34 16.76
C PHE A 26 10.70 -5.43 15.54
N THR A 27 11.75 -4.61 15.49
CA THR A 27 12.08 -3.82 14.30
C THR A 27 13.12 -4.58 13.49
N THR A 28 12.81 -4.85 12.22
CA THR A 28 13.75 -5.50 11.30
C THR A 28 14.36 -4.47 10.36
N ASN A 29 15.53 -4.77 9.81
CA ASN A 29 16.21 -3.85 8.89
C ASN A 29 15.45 -3.75 7.55
N ASN A 30 14.98 -4.89 7.02
CA ASN A 30 14.49 -5.00 5.64
C ASN A 30 13.13 -5.71 5.51
N ALA A 31 12.35 -5.86 6.59
CA ALA A 31 11.04 -6.52 6.54
C ALA A 31 10.01 -5.90 7.51
N GLY A 32 10.14 -4.60 7.78
CA GLY A 32 9.22 -3.84 8.63
C GLY A 32 9.26 -4.24 10.11
N LYS A 33 8.13 -4.05 10.79
CA LYS A 33 7.96 -4.38 12.22
C LYS A 33 7.16 -5.67 12.36
N VAL A 34 7.58 -6.52 13.29
CA VAL A 34 6.87 -7.75 13.66
C VAL A 34 6.32 -7.59 15.07
N LEU A 35 5.01 -7.67 15.22
CA LEU A 35 4.34 -7.63 16.51
C LEU A 35 4.22 -9.04 17.06
N PHE A 36 4.90 -9.31 18.17
CA PHE A 36 4.73 -10.53 18.95
C PHE A 36 3.66 -10.30 20.02
N SER A 37 2.63 -11.14 20.01
CA SER A 37 1.53 -11.05 20.97
C SER A 37 1.60 -12.14 22.03
N HIS A 38 1.87 -11.77 23.27
CA HIS A 38 1.95 -12.76 24.35
C HIS A 38 0.63 -13.48 24.55
N ARG A 39 -0.48 -12.71 24.56
CA ARG A 39 -1.84 -13.25 24.71
C ARG A 39 -2.12 -14.36 23.69
N LYS A 40 -1.78 -14.14 22.42
CA LYS A 40 -2.03 -15.13 21.36
C LYS A 40 -1.22 -16.41 21.56
N HIS A 41 0.00 -16.32 22.09
CA HIS A 41 0.86 -17.48 22.30
C HIS A 41 0.48 -18.26 23.55
N ILE A 42 0.25 -17.59 24.70
CA ILE A 42 -0.09 -18.26 25.96
C ILE A 42 -1.51 -18.82 26.00
N GLN A 43 -2.39 -18.40 25.07
CA GLN A 43 -3.73 -18.98 24.91
C GLN A 43 -3.73 -20.28 24.08
N GLN A 44 -2.61 -20.62 23.43
CA GLN A 44 -2.50 -21.89 22.72
C GLN A 44 -2.41 -23.04 23.73
N LYS A 45 -3.10 -24.15 23.45
CA LYS A 45 -3.17 -25.31 24.37
C LYS A 45 -1.79 -25.81 24.78
N GLN A 46 -0.83 -25.83 23.84
CA GLN A 46 0.54 -26.28 24.05
C GLN A 46 1.43 -25.30 24.83
N MET A 47 0.98 -24.05 25.04
CA MET A 47 1.76 -22.98 25.69
C MET A 47 0.98 -22.30 26.83
N ALA A 48 -0.07 -22.96 27.34
CA ALA A 48 -0.98 -22.43 28.37
C ALA A 48 -0.21 -21.91 29.59
N ASN A 49 -0.10 -20.59 29.71
CA ASN A 49 0.62 -19.87 30.77
C ASN A 49 2.06 -20.36 31.04
N ASN A 50 2.73 -20.96 30.06
CA ASN A 50 4.08 -21.51 30.24
C ASN A 50 5.17 -20.48 29.88
N CYS A 51 5.42 -19.54 30.78
CA CYS A 51 6.43 -18.48 30.59
C CYS A 51 7.86 -19.03 30.43
N LYS A 52 8.16 -20.13 31.15
CA LYS A 52 9.47 -20.77 31.20
C LYS A 52 9.90 -21.32 29.84
N ALA A 53 8.95 -21.83 29.05
CA ALA A 53 9.21 -22.38 27.72
C ALA A 53 9.91 -21.38 26.78
N CYS A 54 9.68 -20.08 26.96
CA CYS A 54 10.32 -19.04 26.17
C CYS A 54 11.47 -18.37 26.91
N HIS A 55 11.30 -18.03 28.19
CA HIS A 55 12.22 -17.11 28.86
C HIS A 55 13.45 -17.75 29.52
N ASP A 56 13.49 -19.08 29.69
CA ASP A 56 14.69 -19.72 30.23
C ASP A 56 15.78 -19.88 29.18
N THR A 57 15.39 -20.09 27.92
CA THR A 57 16.31 -20.47 26.84
C THR A 57 16.23 -19.56 25.63
N LEU A 58 15.03 -19.30 25.08
CA LEU A 58 14.86 -18.58 23.80
C LEU A 58 14.98 -17.06 23.95
N TYR A 59 14.37 -16.51 25.01
CA TYR A 59 14.28 -15.08 25.31
C TYR A 59 14.58 -14.76 26.79
N PRO A 60 15.81 -15.02 27.26
CA PRO A 60 16.22 -14.68 28.62
C PRO A 60 16.14 -13.18 28.89
N PHE A 61 15.45 -12.78 29.98
CA PHE A 61 15.19 -11.38 30.33
C PHE A 61 16.43 -10.50 30.42
N LYS A 62 17.57 -11.08 30.82
CA LYS A 62 18.84 -10.36 31.01
C LYS A 62 19.65 -10.18 29.72
N LYS A 63 19.28 -10.83 28.61
CA LYS A 63 20.06 -10.80 27.36
C LYS A 63 19.16 -10.49 26.17
N LYS A 64 19.38 -9.32 25.58
CA LYS A 64 18.78 -8.97 24.29
C LYS A 64 19.60 -9.62 23.18
N ALA A 65 18.97 -10.48 22.40
CA ALA A 65 19.57 -11.10 21.22
C ALA A 65 18.71 -10.78 20.00
N SER A 66 19.35 -10.42 18.89
CA SER A 66 18.73 -10.34 17.58
C SER A 66 19.04 -11.62 16.80
N TYR A 67 18.08 -12.07 16.01
CA TYR A 67 18.20 -13.28 15.20
C TYR A 67 17.81 -12.98 13.76
N THR A 68 18.52 -13.61 12.83
CA THR A 68 18.18 -13.58 11.39
C THR A 68 17.13 -14.64 11.05
N MET A 69 16.54 -14.58 9.85
CA MET A 69 15.70 -15.68 9.35
C MET A 69 16.47 -17.00 9.26
N ALA A 70 17.74 -16.95 8.84
CA ALA A 70 18.60 -18.13 8.80
C ALA A 70 18.90 -18.69 10.21
N ASP A 71 18.97 -17.86 11.24
CA ASP A 71 19.03 -18.33 12.63
C ASP A 71 17.75 -19.03 13.06
N MET A 72 16.59 -18.47 12.67
CA MET A 72 15.29 -19.05 12.98
C MET A 72 15.08 -20.38 12.27
N GLU A 73 15.49 -20.51 11.00
CA GLU A 73 15.46 -21.78 10.27
C GLU A 73 16.32 -22.87 10.93
N LYS A 74 17.35 -22.48 11.70
CA LYS A 74 18.16 -23.39 12.52
C LYS A 74 17.55 -23.67 13.91
N GLY A 75 16.29 -23.32 14.13
CA GLY A 75 15.57 -23.58 15.37
C GLY A 75 15.81 -22.57 16.49
N LYS A 76 16.43 -21.42 16.22
CA LYS A 76 16.55 -20.35 17.23
C LYS A 76 15.30 -19.48 17.26
N SER A 77 15.06 -18.78 18.37
CA SER A 77 14.02 -17.74 18.47
C SER A 77 12.64 -18.27 18.02
N CYS A 78 11.92 -17.55 17.15
CA CYS A 78 10.59 -17.96 16.66
C CYS A 78 10.61 -19.34 15.99
N GLY A 79 11.72 -19.68 15.31
CA GLY A 79 11.85 -20.92 14.56
C GLY A 79 12.03 -22.17 15.43
N ALA A 80 12.24 -22.03 16.74
CA ALA A 80 12.18 -23.15 17.67
C ALA A 80 10.80 -23.83 17.68
N CYS A 81 9.75 -23.08 17.34
CA CYS A 81 8.36 -23.56 17.30
C CYS A 81 7.71 -23.41 15.91
N HIS A 82 8.05 -22.36 15.15
CA HIS A 82 7.49 -22.08 13.82
C HIS A 82 8.19 -22.85 12.69
N ASP A 83 8.45 -24.15 12.90
CA ASP A 83 9.18 -25.02 11.98
C ASP A 83 8.29 -25.79 11.00
N GLY A 84 6.97 -25.59 11.06
CA GLY A 84 5.98 -26.34 10.29
C GLY A 84 5.50 -27.64 10.97
N LYS A 85 6.07 -28.01 12.13
CA LYS A 85 5.66 -29.16 12.95
C LYS A 85 4.96 -28.71 14.22
N GLY A 86 5.58 -27.80 14.98
CA GLY A 86 5.01 -27.28 16.25
C GLY A 86 4.00 -26.15 16.04
N ALA A 87 4.22 -25.34 15.01
CA ALA A 87 3.35 -24.27 14.54
C ALA A 87 3.56 -24.08 13.03
N PHE A 88 2.85 -23.12 12.44
CA PHE A 88 3.01 -22.79 11.03
C PHE A 88 4.46 -22.42 10.67
N ALA A 89 4.85 -22.66 9.41
CA ALA A 89 6.24 -22.55 8.98
C ALA A 89 6.67 -21.09 8.76
N LEU A 90 7.96 -20.80 9.01
CA LEU A 90 8.58 -19.48 8.80
C LEU A 90 8.41 -18.91 7.38
N LYS A 91 8.19 -19.77 6.37
CA LYS A 91 7.95 -19.36 4.98
C LYS A 91 6.64 -18.58 4.77
N GLU A 92 5.72 -18.63 5.73
CA GLU A 92 4.48 -17.85 5.69
C GLU A 92 4.72 -16.41 6.18
N CYS A 93 5.64 -15.70 5.50
CA CYS A 93 6.20 -14.41 5.91
C CYS A 93 5.13 -13.40 6.37
N ALA A 94 4.03 -13.30 5.62
CA ALA A 94 2.94 -12.36 5.86
C ALA A 94 2.20 -12.56 7.20
N ARG A 95 2.35 -13.72 7.85
CA ARG A 95 1.74 -14.00 9.16
C ARG A 95 2.43 -13.26 10.29
N CYS A 96 3.70 -12.90 10.11
CA CYS A 96 4.49 -12.14 11.07
C CYS A 96 4.85 -10.75 10.53
N HIS A 97 5.35 -10.69 9.29
CA HIS A 97 5.70 -9.47 8.60
C HIS A 97 4.46 -8.87 7.94
N GLN A 98 3.86 -7.90 8.60
CA GLN A 98 2.67 -7.24 8.09
C GLN A 98 3.00 -6.42 6.83
N VAL A 99 2.52 -6.91 5.68
CA VAL A 99 2.52 -6.15 4.43
C VAL A 99 1.34 -5.19 4.42
N LYS A 100 1.57 -3.98 3.91
CA LYS A 100 0.57 -2.91 3.88
C LYS A 100 0.25 -2.54 2.44
N GLU A 101 -1.02 -2.40 2.12
CA GLU A 101 -1.42 -1.80 0.85
C GLU A 101 -0.95 -0.34 0.81
N ILE A 102 -0.35 0.07 -0.30
CA ILE A 102 0.26 1.41 -0.43
C ILE A 102 -0.63 2.28 -1.31
N ALA A 103 -0.82 3.53 -0.89
CA ALA A 103 -1.54 4.54 -1.64
C ALA A 103 -0.62 5.75 -1.91
N PHE A 104 -0.37 6.02 -3.18
CA PHE A 104 0.37 7.20 -3.63
C PHE A 104 -0.62 8.29 -4.04
N ALA A 105 -0.68 9.36 -3.26
CA ALA A 105 -1.35 10.57 -3.71
C ALA A 105 -0.52 11.23 -4.82
N VAL A 106 -1.05 11.22 -6.05
CA VAL A 106 -0.46 11.88 -7.23
C VAL A 106 -1.34 13.09 -7.56
N LYS A 107 -0.71 14.26 -7.71
CA LYS A 107 -1.42 15.53 -7.87
C LYS A 107 -2.09 15.66 -9.24
N GLU A 108 -1.66 14.90 -10.23
CA GLU A 108 -2.12 15.04 -11.60
C GLU A 108 -3.19 13.99 -11.95
N THR A 109 -3.11 12.81 -11.35
CA THR A 109 -3.97 11.66 -11.70
C THR A 109 -4.81 11.14 -10.54
N GLY A 110 -4.62 11.65 -9.32
CA GLY A 110 -5.28 11.13 -8.13
C GLY A 110 -4.56 9.92 -7.53
N THR A 111 -5.20 9.28 -6.55
CA THR A 111 -4.58 8.22 -5.76
C THR A 111 -4.31 6.96 -6.58
N THR A 112 -3.04 6.62 -6.71
CA THR A 112 -2.53 5.39 -7.32
C THR A 112 -2.31 4.36 -6.22
N ARG A 113 -2.75 3.12 -6.41
CA ARG A 113 -2.66 2.07 -5.38
C ARG A 113 -1.68 1.00 -5.80
N PHE A 114 -0.90 0.52 -4.84
CA PHE A 114 -0.05 -0.66 -4.98
C PHE A 114 -0.49 -1.71 -3.97
N SER A 115 -0.66 -2.95 -4.46
CA SER A 115 -1.18 -4.05 -3.67
C SER A 115 -0.16 -5.14 -3.45
N HIS A 116 0.27 -5.33 -2.20
CA HIS A 116 1.18 -6.42 -1.86
C HIS A 116 0.51 -7.77 -2.11
N GLN A 117 -0.78 -7.90 -1.81
CA GLN A 117 -1.50 -9.16 -2.04
C GLN A 117 -1.43 -9.60 -3.51
N LYS A 118 -1.66 -8.68 -4.45
CA LYS A 118 -1.58 -8.98 -5.88
C LYS A 118 -0.16 -9.29 -6.34
N HIS A 119 0.84 -8.57 -5.82
CA HIS A 119 2.23 -8.80 -6.21
C HIS A 119 2.77 -10.11 -5.62
N LEU A 120 2.44 -10.45 -4.37
CA LEU A 120 2.83 -11.70 -3.73
C LEU A 120 2.18 -12.93 -4.38
N ALA A 121 1.00 -12.78 -4.98
CA ALA A 121 0.39 -13.83 -5.78
C ALA A 121 1.15 -14.09 -7.11
N ALA A 122 1.84 -13.08 -7.64
CA ALA A 122 2.65 -13.20 -8.86
C ALA A 122 4.10 -13.60 -8.55
N ASN A 123 4.69 -13.05 -7.48
CA ASN A 123 6.00 -13.39 -6.99
C ASN A 123 6.00 -13.36 -5.45
N PRO A 124 6.04 -14.53 -4.78
CA PRO A 124 6.01 -14.60 -3.33
C PRO A 124 7.35 -14.24 -2.67
N ASP A 125 8.42 -14.09 -3.45
CA ASP A 125 9.74 -13.75 -2.93
C ASP A 125 9.84 -12.27 -2.57
N CYS A 126 9.87 -12.00 -1.26
CA CYS A 126 10.05 -10.66 -0.74
C CYS A 126 11.38 -10.03 -1.20
N THR A 127 12.42 -10.82 -1.45
CA THR A 127 13.76 -10.32 -1.75
C THR A 127 13.91 -9.77 -3.16
N ALA A 128 13.04 -10.21 -4.07
CA ALA A 128 12.91 -9.64 -5.41
C ALA A 128 12.57 -8.13 -5.39
N CYS A 129 11.87 -7.68 -4.34
CA CYS A 129 11.51 -6.27 -4.15
C CYS A 129 12.32 -5.60 -3.03
N HIS A 130 12.59 -6.31 -1.93
CA HIS A 130 13.15 -5.74 -0.70
C HIS A 130 14.49 -6.39 -0.31
N PRO A 131 15.59 -5.63 -0.14
CA PRO A 131 15.71 -4.19 -0.34
C PRO A 131 16.00 -3.79 -1.80
N ALA A 132 16.03 -4.75 -2.72
CA ALA A 132 16.57 -4.59 -4.07
C ALA A 132 15.99 -3.39 -4.84
N LEU A 133 14.66 -3.22 -4.80
CA LEU A 133 13.95 -2.11 -5.45
C LEU A 133 13.41 -1.10 -4.45
N PHE A 134 12.98 -1.58 -3.28
CA PHE A 134 12.35 -0.78 -2.25
C PHE A 134 12.90 -1.15 -0.87
N ALA A 135 13.13 -0.15 -0.01
CA ALA A 135 13.35 -0.40 1.41
C ALA A 135 12.04 -0.88 2.07
N ALA A 136 12.13 -1.71 3.11
CA ALA A 136 10.97 -2.09 3.92
C ALA A 136 10.63 -0.99 4.94
N GLY A 137 10.33 0.19 4.42
CA GLY A 137 10.14 1.42 5.18
C GLY A 137 9.88 2.61 4.27
N HIS A 138 10.43 3.76 4.64
CA HIS A 138 10.31 4.95 3.80
C HIS A 138 11.11 4.79 2.51
N ASN A 139 10.46 5.10 1.39
CA ASN A 139 11.07 5.10 0.07
C ASN A 139 10.93 6.48 -0.56
N LYS A 140 11.97 6.91 -1.27
CA LYS A 140 11.89 8.12 -2.10
C LYS A 140 10.85 7.89 -3.20
N ARG A 141 10.02 8.91 -3.46
CA ARG A 141 9.06 8.86 -4.57
C ARG A 141 9.80 8.90 -5.90
N SER A 142 9.41 8.02 -6.81
CA SER A 142 9.91 8.00 -8.18
C SER A 142 8.96 8.74 -9.12
N THR A 143 9.53 9.36 -10.14
CA THR A 143 8.82 9.99 -11.25
C THR A 143 8.53 8.96 -12.36
N MET A 144 7.57 9.28 -13.24
CA MET A 144 7.33 8.45 -14.44
C MET A 144 8.55 8.39 -15.37
N ALA A 145 9.37 9.45 -15.40
CA ALA A 145 10.61 9.46 -16.17
C ALA A 145 11.62 8.45 -15.63
N GLU A 146 11.82 8.40 -14.31
CA GLU A 146 12.66 7.40 -13.65
C GLU A 146 12.09 5.98 -13.86
N MET A 147 10.77 5.81 -13.79
CA MET A 147 10.14 4.51 -14.04
C MET A 147 10.35 4.03 -15.48
N ARG A 148 10.25 4.91 -16.48
CA ARG A 148 10.57 4.55 -17.88
C ARG A 148 12.03 4.13 -18.09
N GLN A 149 12.93 4.54 -17.20
CA GLN A 149 14.33 4.12 -17.19
C GLN A 149 14.55 2.80 -16.41
N GLY A 150 13.49 2.09 -16.04
CA GLY A 150 13.58 0.81 -15.33
C GLY A 150 13.75 0.93 -13.81
N ARG A 151 13.54 2.11 -13.22
CA ARG A 151 13.58 2.27 -11.75
C ARG A 151 12.21 2.00 -11.14
N SER A 152 12.18 1.62 -9.85
CA SER A 152 10.93 1.49 -9.09
C SER A 152 9.94 0.54 -9.79
N CYS A 153 8.68 0.93 -9.96
CA CYS A 153 7.67 0.12 -10.66
C CYS A 153 8.10 -0.31 -12.06
N GLY A 154 8.88 0.53 -12.75
CA GLY A 154 9.34 0.26 -14.12
C GLY A 154 10.43 -0.80 -14.21
N ALA A 155 11.02 -1.24 -13.08
CA ALA A 155 11.94 -2.38 -13.08
C ALA A 155 11.28 -3.62 -13.69
N CYS A 156 10.00 -3.85 -13.35
CA CYS A 156 9.21 -4.97 -13.88
C CYS A 156 8.13 -4.53 -14.88
N HIS A 157 7.49 -3.37 -14.68
CA HIS A 157 6.47 -2.85 -15.60
C HIS A 157 7.09 -2.21 -16.85
N ASN A 158 7.89 -2.97 -17.59
CA ASN A 158 8.67 -2.53 -18.74
C ASN A 158 8.18 -3.11 -20.08
N GLY A 159 7.09 -3.89 -20.06
CA GLY A 159 6.54 -4.57 -21.24
C GLY A 159 7.17 -5.93 -21.53
N LYS A 160 8.22 -6.34 -20.79
CA LYS A 160 8.86 -7.65 -20.88
C LYS A 160 8.47 -8.56 -19.71
N GLU A 161 8.62 -8.08 -18.47
CA GLU A 161 8.30 -8.87 -17.27
C GLU A 161 6.81 -8.74 -16.87
N ALA A 162 6.28 -7.52 -16.96
CA ALA A 162 4.89 -7.21 -16.76
C ALA A 162 4.39 -6.21 -17.81
N PHE A 163 3.11 -5.82 -17.75
CA PHE A 163 2.57 -4.80 -18.65
C PHE A 163 3.41 -3.50 -18.59
N GLY A 164 3.59 -2.85 -19.74
CA GLY A 164 4.43 -1.67 -19.85
C GLY A 164 3.92 -0.46 -19.06
N ILE A 165 4.85 0.36 -18.58
CA ILE A 165 4.60 1.53 -17.73
C ILE A 165 3.70 2.58 -18.39
N ASP A 166 3.60 2.57 -19.72
CA ASP A 166 2.76 3.49 -20.49
C ASP A 166 1.27 3.11 -20.47
N LYS A 167 0.90 1.95 -19.91
CA LYS A 167 -0.49 1.59 -19.66
C LYS A 167 -1.00 2.29 -18.40
N CYS A 168 -1.12 3.62 -18.47
CA CYS A 168 -1.41 4.51 -17.35
C CYS A 168 -2.61 4.06 -16.50
N THR A 169 -3.69 3.61 -17.16
CA THR A 169 -4.96 3.18 -16.51
C THR A 169 -4.83 1.90 -15.68
N SER A 170 -3.75 1.14 -15.85
CA SER A 170 -3.49 -0.04 -15.03
C SER A 170 -3.13 0.31 -13.59
N CYS A 171 -2.62 1.52 -13.34
CA CYS A 171 -2.21 1.97 -12.00
C CYS A 171 -2.96 3.24 -11.59
N HIS A 172 -3.02 4.23 -12.48
CA HIS A 172 -3.63 5.52 -12.23
C HIS A 172 -5.13 5.49 -12.56
N PRO A 173 -6.00 6.16 -11.78
CA PRO A 173 -7.43 6.24 -12.06
C PRO A 173 -7.74 7.26 -13.17
N VAL A 174 -7.06 7.15 -14.31
CA VAL A 174 -7.27 8.00 -15.49
C VAL A 174 -8.56 7.57 -16.18
N ARG A 175 -9.46 8.52 -16.39
CA ARG A 175 -10.76 8.28 -17.01
C ARG A 175 -11.08 9.33 -18.04
N ASP A 176 -11.47 8.87 -19.22
CA ASP A 176 -11.95 9.72 -20.29
C ASP A 176 -13.21 10.47 -19.88
N GLN A 177 -13.34 11.69 -20.41
CA GLN A 177 -14.47 12.57 -20.08
C GLN A 177 -15.45 12.59 -21.24
N ARG A 178 -16.74 12.42 -20.92
CA ARG A 178 -17.83 12.50 -21.88
C ARG A 178 -18.76 13.64 -21.51
N TYR A 179 -18.99 14.54 -22.45
CA TYR A 179 -19.88 15.67 -22.33
C TYR A 179 -21.07 15.45 -23.25
N ALA A 180 -22.25 15.33 -22.68
CA ALA A 180 -23.50 15.28 -23.43
C ALA A 180 -23.98 16.72 -23.70
N ILE A 181 -23.96 17.13 -24.97
CA ILE A 181 -24.41 18.45 -25.41
C ILE A 181 -25.69 18.27 -26.24
N LYS A 182 -26.82 18.75 -25.70
CA LYS A 182 -28.09 18.73 -26.43
C LYS A 182 -27.97 19.56 -27.70
N GLY A 183 -28.37 18.99 -28.84
CA GLY A 183 -28.40 19.68 -30.14
C GLY A 183 -27.05 19.81 -30.87
N ALA A 184 -25.94 19.34 -30.30
CA ALA A 184 -24.61 19.46 -30.93
C ALA A 184 -23.78 18.17 -30.90
N GLY A 185 -24.37 17.03 -30.55
CA GLY A 185 -23.65 15.76 -30.43
C GLY A 185 -22.82 15.63 -29.14
N ASN A 186 -22.41 14.40 -28.84
CA ASN A 186 -21.61 14.11 -27.66
C ASN A 186 -20.13 14.42 -27.92
N VAL A 187 -19.44 14.98 -26.93
CA VAL A 187 -17.99 15.20 -26.98
C VAL A 187 -17.31 14.22 -26.04
N THR A 188 -16.33 13.48 -26.55
CA THR A 188 -15.50 12.58 -25.74
C THR A 188 -14.06 13.07 -25.78
N PHE A 189 -13.49 13.33 -24.61
CA PHE A 189 -12.07 13.63 -24.43
C PHE A 189 -11.35 12.34 -24.03
N SER A 190 -10.37 11.94 -24.85
CA SER A 190 -9.52 10.78 -24.57
C SER A 190 -8.15 11.19 -24.03
N HIS A 191 -7.78 10.66 -22.87
CA HIS A 191 -6.44 10.87 -22.32
C HIS A 191 -5.39 10.20 -23.20
N ALA A 192 -5.65 8.99 -23.71
CA ALA A 192 -4.69 8.24 -24.49
C ALA A 192 -4.13 9.03 -25.69
N THR A 193 -5.02 9.74 -26.41
CA THR A 193 -4.64 10.60 -27.54
C THR A 193 -3.78 11.80 -27.11
N HIS A 194 -4.03 12.36 -25.93
CA HIS A 194 -3.32 13.56 -25.46
C HIS A 194 -2.02 13.23 -24.74
N THR A 195 -1.97 12.13 -23.99
CA THR A 195 -0.78 11.72 -23.23
C THR A 195 0.36 11.22 -24.10
N GLY A 196 0.11 10.97 -25.39
CA GLY A 196 1.17 10.73 -26.38
C GLY A 196 2.02 11.98 -26.68
N HIS A 197 1.48 13.18 -26.44
CA HIS A 197 2.15 14.44 -26.76
C HIS A 197 2.38 15.35 -25.55
N TYR A 198 1.55 15.21 -24.52
CA TYR A 198 1.56 16.09 -23.35
C TYR A 198 1.70 15.31 -22.05
N GLN A 199 2.38 15.91 -21.08
CA GLN A 199 2.49 15.36 -19.74
C GLN A 199 1.25 15.72 -18.92
N CYS A 200 0.94 14.92 -17.90
CA CYS A 200 -0.23 15.13 -17.04
C CYS A 200 -0.26 16.56 -16.45
N GLY A 201 0.91 17.09 -16.08
CA GLY A 201 1.11 18.44 -15.54
C GLY A 201 0.82 19.58 -16.52
N SER A 202 0.82 19.30 -17.84
CA SER A 202 0.47 20.30 -18.87
C SER A 202 -1.01 20.70 -18.79
N CYS A 203 -1.86 19.82 -18.26
CA CYS A 203 -3.30 20.03 -18.13
C CYS A 203 -3.73 20.12 -16.65
N HIS A 204 -3.19 19.25 -15.80
CA HIS A 204 -3.55 19.17 -14.39
C HIS A 204 -2.50 19.83 -13.47
N THR A 205 -2.89 20.53 -12.42
CA THR A 205 -4.27 20.94 -12.09
C THR A 205 -4.66 22.28 -12.73
N LYS A 206 -3.75 22.89 -13.49
CA LYS A 206 -3.84 24.27 -13.98
C LYS A 206 -5.06 24.54 -14.86
N LEU A 207 -5.33 23.67 -15.84
CA LEU A 207 -6.48 23.79 -16.74
C LEU A 207 -7.68 22.98 -16.23
N TYR A 208 -7.41 21.82 -15.63
CA TYR A 208 -8.44 20.91 -15.14
C TYR A 208 -8.10 20.38 -13.75
N GLY A 209 -9.10 20.35 -12.86
CA GLY A 209 -8.99 19.58 -11.62
C GLY A 209 -8.87 18.07 -11.90
N ILE A 210 -8.29 17.34 -10.95
CA ILE A 210 -8.14 15.87 -11.02
C ILE A 210 -9.52 15.19 -10.93
N SER A 211 -10.38 15.72 -10.06
CA SER A 211 -11.73 15.21 -9.86
C SER A 211 -12.59 15.52 -11.08
N ARG A 212 -13.50 14.60 -11.41
CA ARG A 212 -14.46 14.76 -12.50
C ARG A 212 -15.24 16.05 -12.31
N SER A 213 -14.88 17.06 -13.09
CA SER A 213 -15.56 18.35 -13.05
C SER A 213 -16.86 18.27 -13.86
N LYS A 214 -17.95 18.71 -13.24
CA LYS A 214 -19.22 18.96 -13.95
C LYS A 214 -19.25 20.36 -14.59
N ALA A 215 -18.21 21.17 -14.40
CA ALA A 215 -18.15 22.51 -14.94
C ALA A 215 -18.15 22.45 -16.48
N LYS A 216 -19.15 23.08 -17.08
CA LYS A 216 -19.27 23.21 -18.53
C LYS A 216 -18.63 24.51 -18.97
N VAL A 217 -17.77 24.45 -19.98
CA VAL A 217 -17.16 25.62 -20.59
C VAL A 217 -17.78 25.80 -21.97
N SER A 218 -18.28 27.00 -22.27
CA SER A 218 -18.89 27.30 -23.56
C SER A 218 -17.85 27.47 -24.66
N MET A 219 -18.25 27.33 -25.94
CA MET A 219 -17.39 27.60 -27.09
C MET A 219 -16.79 29.01 -27.05
N LYS A 220 -17.60 30.03 -26.71
CA LYS A 220 -17.13 31.41 -26.54
C LYS A 220 -16.04 31.54 -25.45
N ALA A 221 -16.13 30.76 -24.38
CA ALA A 221 -15.09 30.73 -23.36
C ALA A 221 -13.84 29.98 -23.84
N MET A 222 -14.00 28.93 -24.66
CA MET A 222 -12.89 28.22 -25.28
C MET A 222 -12.14 29.09 -26.30
N GLU A 223 -12.84 29.88 -27.10
CA GLU A 223 -12.21 30.86 -28.01
C GLU A 223 -11.35 31.91 -27.27
N LYS A 224 -11.68 32.18 -26.00
CA LYS A 224 -10.89 33.04 -25.10
C LYS A 224 -9.75 32.29 -24.39
N GLY A 225 -9.42 31.07 -24.81
CA GLY A 225 -8.31 30.29 -24.28
C GLY A 225 -8.63 29.45 -23.04
N ARG A 226 -9.89 29.26 -22.66
CA ARG A 226 -10.26 28.38 -21.53
C ARG A 226 -10.47 26.93 -21.99
N SER A 227 -10.27 25.97 -21.08
CA SER A 227 -10.49 24.54 -21.36
C SER A 227 -9.77 24.09 -22.64
N CYS A 228 -10.45 23.41 -23.57
CA CYS A 228 -9.88 22.86 -24.79
C CYS A 228 -9.18 23.95 -25.62
N GLY A 229 -9.75 25.17 -25.63
CA GLY A 229 -9.20 26.29 -26.38
C GLY A 229 -7.90 26.88 -25.83
N ALA A 230 -7.43 26.43 -24.66
CA ALA A 230 -6.07 26.74 -24.20
C ALA A 230 -5.00 26.24 -25.20
N CYS A 231 -5.28 25.11 -25.85
CA CYS A 231 -4.40 24.53 -26.89
C CYS A 231 -5.07 24.54 -28.28
N HIS A 232 -6.38 24.27 -28.36
CA HIS A 232 -7.14 24.27 -29.61
C HIS A 232 -7.48 25.71 -30.08
N ASN A 233 -6.45 26.49 -30.38
CA ASN A 233 -6.54 27.91 -30.73
C ASN A 233 -6.01 28.23 -32.14
N GLY A 234 -5.63 27.22 -32.91
CA GLY A 234 -5.02 27.37 -34.24
C GLY A 234 -3.51 27.60 -34.22
N LYS A 235 -2.88 27.66 -33.04
CA LYS A 235 -1.43 27.80 -32.88
C LYS A 235 -0.78 26.53 -32.34
N ALA A 236 -1.29 26.02 -31.20
CA ALA A 236 -0.74 24.81 -30.58
C ALA A 236 -1.41 23.53 -31.11
N ALA A 237 -2.71 23.61 -31.42
CA ALA A 237 -3.50 22.59 -32.08
C ALA A 237 -4.56 23.25 -32.96
N PHE A 238 -5.35 22.45 -33.70
CA PHE A 238 -6.45 22.96 -34.52
C PHE A 238 -7.42 23.83 -33.70
N SER A 239 -7.97 24.88 -34.32
CA SER A 239 -8.83 25.85 -33.64
C SER A 239 -10.21 25.29 -33.28
N VAL A 240 -10.74 25.64 -32.10
CA VAL A 240 -12.13 25.37 -31.70
C VAL A 240 -13.19 26.08 -32.56
N LYS A 241 -12.79 27.06 -33.38
CA LYS A 241 -13.70 27.77 -34.29
C LYS A 241 -14.08 26.96 -35.53
N ALA A 242 -13.38 25.87 -35.80
CA ALA A 242 -13.57 25.00 -36.95
C ALA A 242 -13.46 23.52 -36.55
N ASN A 243 -13.62 22.61 -37.52
CA ASN A 243 -13.46 21.16 -37.33
C ASN A 243 -14.37 20.55 -36.26
N CYS A 244 -15.62 21.01 -36.18
CA CYS A 244 -16.60 20.62 -35.15
C CYS A 244 -16.71 19.09 -35.00
N ALA A 245 -16.74 18.35 -36.11
CA ALA A 245 -16.87 16.89 -36.16
C ALA A 245 -15.69 16.11 -35.52
N THR A 246 -14.57 16.78 -35.27
CA THR A 246 -13.41 16.18 -34.58
C THR A 246 -13.76 15.89 -33.12
N CYS A 247 -14.48 16.81 -32.48
CA CYS A 247 -14.85 16.71 -31.08
C CYS A 247 -16.31 16.27 -30.91
N HIS A 248 -17.21 16.82 -31.70
CA HIS A 248 -18.64 16.57 -31.65
C HIS A 248 -18.99 15.37 -32.52
N LYS A 249 -19.28 14.25 -31.88
CA LYS A 249 -19.84 13.08 -32.56
C LYS A 249 -21.36 13.20 -32.52
N THR A 250 -21.94 13.57 -33.66
CA THR A 250 -23.36 13.38 -33.94
C THR A 250 -23.60 11.88 -34.00
N GLY A 251 -24.35 11.37 -33.02
CA GLY A 251 -24.89 10.02 -33.08
C GLY A 251 -26.09 9.98 -34.01
#